data_AF-A0AAX1N6J1-F1
#
_entry.id   AF-A0AAX1N6J1-F1
#
_cell.length_a   1.000
_cell.length_b   1.000
_cell.length_c   1.000
_cell.angle_alpha   90.00
_cell.angle_beta   90.00
_cell.angle_gamma   90.00
#
_symmetry.space_group_name_H-M   'P 1'
#
loop_
_entity.id
_entity.type
_entity.pdbx_description
1 polymer ?
#
loop_
_entity_poly.entity_id
_entity_poly.type
_entity_poly.pdbx_seq_one_letter_code
_entity_poly.pdbx_strand_id
1 'polypeptide(L)'
;MKTTIYTLLLSMVCLLFGSCDSEESKLTSCDHSNIGERYQYYSDVFLEALAKSDCEAINEQSEDALEFINANQNCLVIYMVLQEGNNVNDEKEANLIIEDMKSQIQTIQYSCDVENLPVRR
;
A
#
# COMPACT_ATOMS: atom_id res chain seq x y z
N MET A 1 65.63 -5.44 -7.66
CA MET A 1 64.32 -5.80 -8.23
C MET A 1 63.25 -5.29 -7.28
N LYS A 2 62.45 -4.33 -7.77
CA LYS A 2 61.33 -3.72 -7.06
C LYS A 2 60.09 -4.61 -7.19
N THR A 3 59.05 -4.21 -6.46
CA THR A 3 57.62 -4.55 -6.59
C THR A 3 57.14 -5.90 -6.05
N THR A 4 56.91 -5.94 -4.73
CA THR A 4 55.95 -6.87 -4.11
C THR A 4 55.18 -6.22 -2.95
N ILE A 5 54.58 -5.04 -3.18
CA ILE A 5 53.62 -4.41 -2.24
C ILE A 5 52.33 -3.95 -2.96
N TYR A 6 52.22 -4.13 -4.29
CA TYR A 6 51.06 -3.61 -5.06
C TYR A 6 49.87 -4.58 -5.16
N THR A 7 49.96 -5.80 -4.66
CA THR A 7 48.86 -6.78 -4.76
C THR A 7 47.85 -6.71 -3.61
N LEU A 8 48.08 -5.92 -2.56
CA LEU A 8 47.13 -5.72 -1.46
C LEU A 8 46.28 -4.45 -1.58
N LEU A 9 46.51 -3.60 -2.59
CA LEU A 9 45.72 -2.39 -2.83
C LEU A 9 44.63 -2.56 -3.90
N LEU A 10 44.59 -3.70 -4.60
CA LEU A 10 43.61 -3.91 -5.69
C LEU A 10 42.27 -4.51 -5.22
N SER A 11 42.19 -5.03 -3.99
CA SER A 11 40.93 -5.54 -3.43
C SER A 11 40.15 -4.50 -2.61
N MET A 12 40.66 -3.27 -2.46
CA MET A 12 40.03 -2.20 -1.68
C MET A 12 39.48 -1.06 -2.55
N VAL A 13 39.28 -1.31 -3.85
CA VAL A 13 38.71 -0.33 -4.81
C VAL A 13 37.36 -0.79 -5.39
N CYS A 14 36.90 -1.99 -5.07
CA CYS A 14 35.51 -2.40 -5.35
C CYS A 14 34.48 -1.89 -4.33
N LEU A 15 34.92 -1.17 -3.27
CA LEU A 15 34.04 -0.52 -2.30
C LEU A 15 33.62 0.91 -2.68
N LEU A 16 34.03 1.42 -3.86
CA LEU A 16 33.76 2.81 -4.27
C LEU A 16 32.74 2.97 -5.40
N PHE A 17 32.23 1.88 -5.97
CA PHE A 17 31.23 1.93 -7.06
C PHE A 17 30.13 0.86 -6.97
N GLY A 18 29.90 0.32 -5.77
CA GLY A 18 28.73 -0.50 -5.47
C GLY A 18 27.57 0.37 -5.03
N SER A 19 26.98 1.13 -5.96
CA SER A 19 25.62 1.65 -5.81
C SER A 19 24.65 0.46 -5.85
N CYS A 20 24.56 -0.25 -4.73
CA CYS A 20 23.62 -1.31 -4.45
C CYS A 20 23.37 -1.30 -2.96
N ASP A 21 22.59 -0.32 -2.46
CA ASP A 21 21.87 -0.53 -1.20
C ASP A 21 20.75 0.50 -0.93
N SER A 22 20.06 1.00 -1.96
CA SER A 22 18.94 1.92 -1.75
C SER A 22 17.56 1.30 -2.01
N GLU A 23 17.49 0.00 -2.28
CA GLU A 23 16.21 -0.71 -2.51
C GLU A 23 15.80 -1.57 -1.32
N GLU A 24 16.72 -2.25 -0.61
CA GLU A 24 16.38 -2.95 0.64
C GLU A 24 15.99 -1.98 1.77
N SER A 25 16.51 -0.75 1.74
CA SER A 25 16.16 0.29 2.73
C SER A 25 14.72 0.81 2.62
N LYS A 26 14.06 0.73 1.45
CA LYS A 26 12.66 1.18 1.29
C LYS A 26 11.66 0.18 1.85
N LEU A 27 11.96 -1.11 1.72
CA LEU A 27 11.22 -2.18 2.40
C LEU A 27 11.24 -1.92 3.91
N THR A 28 12.40 -1.64 4.52
CA THR A 28 12.50 -1.40 5.97
C THR A 28 11.75 -0.18 6.52
N SER A 29 11.40 0.83 5.70
CA SER A 29 10.59 1.98 6.15
C SER A 29 9.08 1.79 5.96
N CYS A 30 8.67 0.92 5.04
CA CYS A 30 7.27 0.51 4.87
C CYS A 30 6.97 -0.81 5.58
N ASP A 31 7.97 -1.48 6.16
CA ASP A 31 7.89 -2.58 7.14
C ASP A 31 7.28 -2.12 8.48
N HIS A 32 6.51 -1.05 8.43
CA HIS A 32 5.68 -0.55 9.50
C HIS A 32 4.48 -1.48 9.64
N SER A 33 4.66 -2.48 10.51
CA SER A 33 3.62 -3.03 11.38
C SER A 33 2.23 -3.13 10.74
N ASN A 34 2.07 -4.07 9.80
CA ASN A 34 0.78 -4.55 9.32
C ASN A 34 0.00 -3.58 8.40
N ILE A 35 0.66 -2.70 7.64
CA ILE A 35 -0.01 -1.87 6.61
C ILE A 35 -0.83 -2.73 5.64
N GLY A 36 -0.27 -3.85 5.18
CA GLY A 36 -0.98 -4.80 4.31
C GLY A 36 -2.21 -5.41 4.98
N GLU A 37 -2.10 -5.84 6.24
CA GLU A 37 -3.23 -6.40 6.98
C GLU A 37 -4.30 -5.34 7.27
N ARG A 38 -3.92 -4.10 7.56
CA ARG A 38 -4.86 -2.99 7.75
C ARG A 38 -5.60 -2.64 6.47
N TYR A 39 -4.91 -2.65 5.33
CA TYR A 39 -5.53 -2.48 4.02
C TYR A 39 -6.56 -3.59 3.76
N GLN A 40 -6.20 -4.85 4.05
CA GLN A 40 -7.11 -5.98 3.96
C GLN A 40 -8.30 -5.84 4.92
N TYR A 41 -8.08 -5.44 6.17
CA TYR A 41 -9.14 -5.18 7.14
C TYR A 41 -10.16 -4.17 6.61
N TYR A 42 -9.71 -3.03 6.08
CA TYR A 42 -10.63 -2.05 5.51
C TYR A 42 -11.39 -2.66 4.32
N SER A 43 -10.70 -3.36 3.42
CA SER A 43 -11.37 -4.04 2.30
C SER A 43 -12.43 -5.04 2.77
N ASP A 44 -12.16 -5.83 3.81
CA ASP A 44 -13.10 -6.81 4.37
C ASP A 44 -14.29 -6.12 5.04
N VAL A 45 -14.04 -5.08 5.83
CA VAL A 45 -15.09 -4.26 6.46
C VAL A 45 -16.00 -3.67 5.40
N PHE A 46 -15.45 -3.16 4.28
CA PHE A 46 -16.27 -2.66 3.18
C PHE A 46 -17.13 -3.74 2.53
N LEU A 47 -16.56 -4.90 2.25
CA LEU A 47 -17.30 -6.02 1.65
C LEU A 47 -18.41 -6.53 2.58
N GLU A 48 -18.15 -6.61 3.88
CA GLU A 48 -19.13 -7.03 4.88
C GLU A 48 -20.24 -6.00 5.05
N ALA A 49 -19.90 -4.71 5.14
CA ALA A 49 -20.88 -3.65 5.32
C ALA A 49 -21.78 -3.48 4.09
N LEU A 50 -21.23 -3.65 2.88
CA LEU A 50 -22.00 -3.78 1.64
C LEU A 50 -23.01 -4.93 1.70
N ALA A 51 -22.58 -6.10 2.17
CA ALA A 51 -23.44 -7.28 2.28
C ALA A 51 -24.58 -7.10 3.30
N LYS A 52 -24.38 -6.25 4.31
CA LYS A 52 -25.34 -5.99 5.39
C LYS A 52 -26.17 -4.72 5.21
N SER A 53 -25.81 -3.85 4.26
CA SER A 53 -26.40 -2.51 4.11
C SER A 53 -26.38 -1.69 5.41
N ASP A 54 -25.32 -1.83 6.20
CA ASP A 54 -25.16 -1.16 7.50
C ASP A 54 -24.52 0.22 7.32
N CYS A 55 -25.35 1.22 7.06
CA CYS A 55 -24.87 2.57 6.75
C CYS A 55 -24.21 3.31 7.92
N GLU A 56 -24.50 2.94 9.17
CA GLU A 56 -23.83 3.51 10.34
C GLU A 56 -22.37 3.05 10.36
N ALA A 57 -22.14 1.73 10.21
CA ALA A 57 -20.80 1.17 10.12
C ALA A 57 -20.04 1.64 8.87
N ILE A 58 -20.71 1.75 7.71
CA ILE A 58 -20.09 2.27 6.48
C ILE A 58 -19.57 3.68 6.71
N ASN A 59 -20.37 4.58 7.26
CA ASN A 59 -19.97 5.98 7.42
C ASN A 59 -18.83 6.14 8.41
N GLU A 60 -18.88 5.44 9.56
CA GLU A 60 -17.81 5.47 10.57
C GLU A 60 -16.48 4.93 10.00
N GLN A 61 -16.51 3.79 9.31
CA GLN A 61 -15.29 3.14 8.84
C GLN A 61 -14.74 3.77 7.54
N SER A 62 -15.56 4.50 6.79
CA SER A 62 -15.15 5.14 5.52
C SER A 62 -14.12 6.24 5.71
N GLU A 63 -14.32 7.09 6.71
CA GLU A 63 -13.39 8.19 7.00
C GLU A 63 -12.02 7.65 7.44
N ASP A 64 -12.03 6.70 8.38
CA ASP A 64 -10.82 6.04 8.88
C ASP A 64 -10.04 5.32 7.77
N ALA A 65 -10.75 4.61 6.88
CA ALA A 65 -10.14 3.94 5.76
C ALA A 65 -9.47 4.92 4.79
N LEU A 66 -10.17 5.99 4.42
CA LEU A 66 -9.65 7.00 3.49
C LEU A 66 -8.44 7.73 4.09
N GLU A 67 -8.49 8.09 5.36
CA GLU A 67 -7.34 8.69 6.06
C GLU A 67 -6.14 7.75 6.04
N PHE A 68 -6.34 6.48 6.41
CA PHE A 68 -5.29 5.47 6.39
C PHE A 68 -4.66 5.29 5.00
N ILE A 69 -5.48 5.13 3.96
CA ILE A 69 -4.99 4.93 2.59
C ILE A 69 -4.18 6.14 2.11
N ASN A 70 -4.69 7.35 2.36
CA ASN A 70 -4.00 8.58 1.96
C ASN A 70 -2.67 8.76 2.71
N ALA A 71 -2.63 8.47 4.00
CA ALA A 71 -1.41 8.57 4.81
C ALA A 71 -0.35 7.52 4.42
N ASN A 72 -0.76 6.39 3.85
CA ASN A 72 0.12 5.24 3.60
C ASN A 72 0.25 4.85 2.11
N GLN A 73 -0.19 5.70 1.17
CA GLN A 73 -0.27 5.38 -0.25
C GLN A 73 1.03 4.79 -0.83
N ASN A 74 2.19 5.41 -0.54
CA ASN A 74 3.47 4.92 -1.03
C ASN A 74 3.80 3.51 -0.51
N CYS A 75 3.46 3.22 0.75
CA CYS A 75 3.69 1.90 1.33
C CYS A 75 2.70 0.85 0.83
N LEU A 76 1.46 1.26 0.52
CA LEU A 76 0.48 0.39 -0.12
C LEU A 76 0.90 0.00 -1.54
N VAL A 77 1.46 0.95 -2.31
CA VAL A 77 2.03 0.66 -3.63
C VAL A 77 3.16 -0.38 -3.52
N ILE A 78 4.09 -0.17 -2.59
CA ILE A 78 5.21 -1.10 -2.36
C ILE A 78 4.69 -2.48 -1.94
N TYR A 79 3.73 -2.52 -1.02
CA TYR A 79 3.08 -3.76 -0.58
C TYR A 79 2.44 -4.50 -1.76
N MET A 80 1.64 -3.82 -2.60
CA MET A 80 0.93 -4.45 -3.71
C MET A 80 1.87 -5.03 -4.77
N VAL A 81 2.94 -4.30 -5.13
CA VAL A 81 3.91 -4.71 -6.16
C VAL A 81 4.82 -5.83 -5.66
N LEU A 82 5.19 -5.83 -4.38
CA LEU A 82 6.12 -6.81 -3.82
C LEU A 82 5.45 -8.06 -3.24
N GLN A 83 4.12 -8.04 -3.04
CA GLN A 83 3.39 -9.18 -2.48
C GLN A 83 3.36 -10.35 -3.46
N GLU A 84 4.01 -11.45 -3.07
CA GLU A 84 3.97 -12.71 -3.81
C GLU A 84 2.51 -13.18 -3.99
N GLY A 85 2.09 -13.38 -5.24
CA GLY A 85 0.74 -13.84 -5.58
C GLY A 85 -0.25 -12.74 -6.00
N ASN A 86 0.09 -11.46 -5.82
CA ASN A 86 -0.64 -10.38 -6.50
C ASN A 86 -0.18 -10.27 -7.95
N ASN A 87 -1.12 -10.20 -8.90
CA ASN A 87 -0.80 -9.98 -10.32
C ASN A 87 -0.51 -8.50 -10.64
N VAL A 88 0.05 -7.75 -9.68
CA VAL A 88 0.31 -6.30 -9.81
C VAL A 88 1.77 -6.10 -10.20
N ASN A 89 1.98 -5.64 -11.43
CA ASN A 89 3.31 -5.70 -12.06
C ASN A 89 4.12 -4.41 -11.90
N ASP A 90 3.44 -3.29 -11.65
CA ASP A 90 4.09 -1.99 -11.54
C ASP A 90 3.34 -1.02 -10.62
N GLU A 91 4.01 0.08 -10.30
CA GLU A 91 3.49 1.18 -9.48
C GLU A 91 2.21 1.82 -10.06
N LYS A 92 2.08 1.86 -11.38
CA LYS A 92 0.93 2.49 -12.03
C LYS A 92 -0.32 1.63 -11.80
N GLU A 93 -0.20 0.33 -11.98
CA GLU A 93 -1.26 -0.64 -11.70
C GLU A 93 -1.67 -0.60 -10.22
N ALA A 94 -0.70 -0.58 -9.30
CA ALA A 94 -0.97 -0.46 -7.87
C ALA A 94 -1.72 0.84 -7.51
N ASN A 95 -1.29 1.98 -8.07
CA ASN A 95 -1.98 3.25 -7.85
C ASN A 95 -3.41 3.24 -8.40
N LEU A 96 -3.65 2.61 -9.56
CA LEU A 96 -5.01 2.49 -10.10
C LEU A 96 -5.92 1.68 -9.15
N ILE A 97 -5.41 0.59 -8.58
CA ILE A 97 -6.15 -0.23 -7.60
C ILE A 97 -6.47 0.59 -6.34
N ILE A 98 -5.49 1.34 -5.82
CA ILE A 98 -5.68 2.19 -4.65
C ILE A 98 -6.73 3.27 -4.90
N GLU A 99 -6.66 3.95 -6.05
CA GLU A 99 -7.64 4.99 -6.40
C GLU A 99 -9.03 4.42 -6.67
N ASP A 100 -9.14 3.25 -7.29
CA ASP A 100 -10.40 2.55 -7.46
C ASP A 100 -11.03 2.20 -6.10
N MET A 101 -10.21 1.70 -5.16
CA MET A 101 -10.70 1.42 -3.81
C MET A 101 -11.19 2.69 -3.11
N LYS A 102 -10.44 3.81 -3.16
CA LYS A 102 -10.91 5.10 -2.60
C LYS A 102 -12.24 5.53 -3.22
N SER A 103 -12.36 5.41 -4.54
CA SER A 103 -13.58 5.77 -5.28
C SER A 103 -14.77 4.91 -4.87
N GLN A 104 -14.57 3.61 -4.69
CA GLN A 104 -15.62 2.71 -4.21
C GLN A 104 -16.09 3.08 -2.80
N ILE A 105 -15.15 3.31 -1.87
CA ILE A 105 -15.45 3.75 -0.50
C ILE A 105 -16.32 5.01 -0.52
N GLN A 106 -15.89 6.03 -1.25
CA GLN A 106 -16.62 7.30 -1.35
C GLN A 106 -17.99 7.15 -2.01
N THR A 107 -18.11 6.30 -3.03
CA THR A 107 -19.39 6.05 -3.71
C THR A 107 -20.39 5.40 -2.76
N ILE A 108 -19.94 4.42 -1.97
CA ILE A 108 -20.79 3.69 -1.03
C ILE A 108 -21.18 4.58 0.15
N GLN A 109 -20.24 5.34 0.70
CA GLN A 109 -20.50 6.34 1.73
C GLN A 109 -21.53 7.36 1.25
N TYR A 110 -21.36 7.90 0.04
CA TYR A 110 -22.32 8.81 -0.57
C TYR A 110 -23.69 8.15 -0.76
N SER A 111 -23.72 6.90 -1.22
CA SER A 111 -24.97 6.14 -1.29
C SER A 111 -25.64 6.08 0.07
N CYS A 112 -24.93 5.78 1.17
CA CYS A 112 -25.53 5.78 2.51
C CYS A 112 -26.03 7.16 2.98
N ASP A 113 -25.32 8.24 2.65
CA ASP A 113 -25.72 9.60 3.01
C ASP A 113 -26.97 10.07 2.26
N VAL A 114 -27.11 9.65 1.00
CA VAL A 114 -28.23 10.01 0.12
C VAL A 114 -29.38 9.01 0.24
N GLU A 115 -29.10 7.76 0.61
CA GLU A 115 -30.04 6.66 0.85
C GLU A 115 -30.56 6.61 2.30
N ASN A 116 -30.84 7.79 2.88
CA ASN A 116 -32.16 7.99 3.50
C ASN A 116 -33.27 7.83 2.43
N LEU A 117 -33.31 6.66 1.78
CA LEU A 117 -34.24 6.28 0.73
C LEU A 117 -35.65 6.40 1.31
N PRO A 118 -36.60 7.02 0.58
CA PRO A 118 -37.99 6.92 0.97
C PRO A 118 -38.35 5.44 1.03
N VAL A 119 -38.76 4.99 2.23
CA VAL A 119 -39.37 3.69 2.46
C VAL A 119 -40.34 3.43 1.32
N ARG A 120 -40.08 2.40 0.49
CA ARG A 120 -41.13 1.86 -0.38
C ARG A 120 -42.23 1.36 0.55
N ARG A 121 -43.26 2.19 0.74
CA ARG A 121 -44.58 1.77 1.21
C ARG A 121 -45.21 0.86 0.17
#